data_AF-A0A7C9DF89-F1
#
_entry.id   AF-A0A7C9DF89-F1
#
_cell.length_a   1.000
_cell.length_b   1.000
_cell.length_c   1.000
_cell.angle_alpha   90.00
_cell.angle_beta   90.00
_cell.angle_gamma   90.00
#
_symmetry.space_group_name_H-M   'P 1'
#
loop_
_entity.id
_entity.type
_entity.pdbx_description
1 polymer ?
#
loop_
_entity_poly.entity_id
_entity_poly.type
_entity_poly.pdbx_seq_one_letter_code
_entity_poly.pdbx_strand_id
1 'polypeptide(L)'
;PNNQQKWHVYSASVKPLSNARQCYTVEMCMTTLDKSCASVFYNTNSCSASSMTESSGIRNILPESRICDFSFDPCGYSMNSLEEDAISTIHVTPEDGFSYASFEAAGYDLRAVSLEQLVKRVLDCFQPREFSVAVHCDEGLDIESIVGPAVAEGYELHQKSFEELGEGGFVMYHQFLKSEGCGSRSILQCYWK
;
A
#
# COMPACT_ATOMS: atom_id res chain seq x y z
N PRO A 1 26.37 7.07 -2.88
CA PRO A 1 25.18 7.34 -3.73
C PRO A 1 23.97 7.60 -2.83
N ASN A 2 23.34 8.76 -2.95
CA ASN A 2 22.16 9.12 -2.18
C ASN A 2 20.98 8.32 -2.75
N ASN A 3 20.72 7.12 -2.21
CA ASN A 3 19.82 6.13 -2.79
C ASN A 3 18.35 6.39 -2.38
N GLN A 4 17.91 7.63 -2.59
CA GLN A 4 16.59 8.09 -2.16
C GLN A 4 15.56 7.79 -3.24
N GLN A 5 14.53 7.00 -2.91
CA GLN A 5 13.43 6.69 -3.82
C GLN A 5 12.70 7.97 -4.23
N LYS A 6 12.30 8.07 -5.50
CA LYS A 6 11.59 9.23 -6.05
C LYS A 6 10.40 8.79 -6.88
N TRP A 7 9.36 9.62 -6.86
CA TRP A 7 8.19 9.47 -7.72
C TRP A 7 8.36 10.31 -8.98
N HIS A 8 8.47 9.65 -10.13
CA HIS A 8 8.66 10.32 -11.42
C HIS A 8 7.31 10.47 -12.12
N VAL A 9 6.85 11.71 -12.28
CA VAL A 9 5.54 12.02 -12.86
C VAL A 9 5.69 12.74 -14.18
N TYR A 10 4.95 12.27 -15.19
CA TYR A 10 4.70 13.00 -16.43
C TYR A 10 3.19 13.19 -16.57
N SER A 11 2.76 14.43 -16.80
CA SER A 11 1.34 14.76 -16.97
C SER A 11 1.15 15.68 -18.17
N ALA A 12 0.12 15.39 -18.95
CA ALA A 12 -0.33 16.21 -20.07
C ALA A 12 -1.86 16.13 -20.12
N SER A 13 -2.52 17.28 -20.05
CA SER A 13 -3.97 17.38 -19.95
C SER A 13 -4.51 18.51 -20.82
N VAL A 14 -5.79 18.38 -21.18
CA VAL A 14 -6.58 19.44 -21.82
C VAL A 14 -7.69 19.80 -20.85
N LYS A 15 -8.04 21.09 -20.76
CA LYS A 15 -9.13 21.57 -19.90
C LYS A 15 -10.36 20.67 -20.03
N PRO A 16 -10.83 20.04 -18.94
CA PRO A 16 -11.98 19.17 -19.00
C PRO A 16 -13.24 19.95 -19.39
N LEU A 17 -14.08 19.34 -20.24
CA LEU A 17 -15.29 19.96 -20.78
C LEU A 17 -16.50 19.92 -19.80
N SER A 18 -16.40 19.22 -18.66
CA SER A 18 -17.48 19.09 -17.67
C SER A 18 -17.01 18.39 -16.38
N ASN A 19 -17.85 18.48 -15.32
CA ASN A 19 -17.75 17.83 -14.00
C ASN A 19 -17.47 16.31 -14.08
N ALA A 20 -16.21 15.94 -14.27
CA ALA A 20 -15.77 14.56 -14.08
C ALA A 20 -15.98 14.18 -12.61
N ARG A 21 -16.42 12.94 -12.38
CA ARG A 21 -16.54 12.40 -11.03
C ARG A 21 -15.13 12.37 -10.45
N GLN A 22 -14.94 12.97 -9.27
CA GLN A 22 -13.65 13.04 -8.60
C GLN A 22 -13.05 11.64 -8.50
N CYS A 23 -11.96 11.41 -9.23
CA CYS A 23 -11.25 10.15 -9.20
C CYS A 23 -10.02 10.31 -8.31
N TYR A 24 -9.82 9.32 -7.46
CA TYR A 24 -8.58 9.17 -6.72
C TYR A 24 -7.88 7.94 -7.22
N THR A 25 -6.56 8.05 -7.40
CA THR A 25 -5.67 6.92 -7.57
C THR A 25 -4.72 6.90 -6.39
N VAL A 26 -4.67 5.78 -5.68
CA VAL A 26 -3.75 5.54 -4.57
C VAL A 26 -2.78 4.47 -5.00
N GLU A 27 -1.50 4.75 -4.88
CA GLU A 27 -0.41 3.83 -5.19
C GLU A 27 0.49 3.69 -3.97
N MET A 28 0.79 2.46 -3.59
CA MET A 28 1.69 2.13 -2.51
C MET A 28 2.83 1.28 -3.04
N CYS A 29 4.06 1.65 -2.70
CA CYS A 29 5.25 0.86 -2.96
C CYS A 29 5.89 0.46 -1.63
N MET A 30 6.09 -0.84 -1.41
CA MET A 30 6.52 -1.40 -0.14
C MET A 30 7.77 -2.24 -0.36
N THR A 31 8.84 -1.98 0.38
CA THR A 31 10.12 -2.69 0.24
C THR A 31 10.57 -3.28 1.57
N THR A 32 11.44 -4.29 1.50
CA THR A 32 11.94 -4.99 2.70
C THR A 32 10.76 -5.51 3.54
N LEU A 33 9.91 -6.30 2.89
CA LEU A 33 8.72 -6.90 3.49
C LEU A 33 9.10 -7.78 4.70
N ASP A 34 8.18 -7.92 5.65
CA ASP A 34 8.37 -8.88 6.74
C ASP A 34 8.53 -10.30 6.18
N LYS A 35 9.50 -11.05 6.71
CA LYS A 35 9.83 -12.38 6.17
C LYS A 35 8.69 -13.39 6.32
N SER A 36 7.91 -13.29 7.40
CA SER A 36 6.76 -14.17 7.62
C SER A 36 5.62 -13.83 6.67
N CYS A 37 5.33 -12.54 6.48
CA CYS A 37 4.36 -12.06 5.49
C CYS A 37 4.76 -12.47 4.06
N ALA A 38 6.01 -12.21 3.67
CA ALA A 38 6.52 -12.54 2.34
C ALA A 38 6.54 -14.06 2.06
N SER A 39 6.75 -14.89 3.09
CA SER A 39 6.82 -16.35 2.93
C SER A 39 5.54 -16.97 2.38
N VAL A 40 4.39 -16.31 2.55
CA VAL A 40 3.08 -16.74 2.03
C VAL A 40 3.07 -16.85 0.50
N PHE A 41 3.88 -16.03 -0.18
CA PHE A 41 3.88 -15.90 -1.64
C PHE A 41 4.94 -16.76 -2.34
N TYR A 42 5.57 -17.69 -1.62
CA TYR A 42 6.38 -18.74 -2.24
C TYR A 42 5.49 -19.92 -2.65
N ASN A 43 5.71 -20.42 -3.88
CA ASN A 43 4.96 -21.56 -4.35
C ASN A 43 5.39 -22.81 -3.56
N THR A 44 4.55 -23.24 -2.63
CA THR A 44 4.69 -24.56 -2.02
C THR A 44 3.74 -25.51 -2.76
N ASN A 45 4.10 -26.79 -2.88
CA ASN A 45 3.38 -27.79 -3.69
C ASN A 45 1.86 -27.96 -3.37
N SER A 46 1.32 -27.24 -2.39
CA SER A 46 -0.08 -27.26 -1.95
C SER A 46 -0.76 -25.90 -1.87
N CYS A 47 -0.07 -24.78 -2.14
CA CYS A 47 -0.68 -23.45 -2.04
C CYS A 47 -1.25 -23.00 -3.39
N SER A 48 -2.57 -22.74 -3.42
CA SER A 48 -3.20 -22.06 -4.55
C SER A 48 -3.08 -20.55 -4.42
N ALA A 49 -3.24 -19.81 -5.53
CA ALA A 49 -3.31 -18.35 -5.52
C ALA A 49 -4.39 -17.84 -4.53
N SER A 50 -5.59 -18.42 -4.56
CA SER A 50 -6.65 -18.12 -3.59
C SER A 50 -6.24 -18.36 -2.13
N SER A 51 -5.43 -19.38 -1.86
CA SER A 51 -4.90 -19.63 -0.52
C SER A 51 -3.92 -18.55 -0.08
N MET A 52 -3.10 -18.02 -1.00
CA MET A 52 -2.24 -16.86 -0.73
C MET A 52 -3.07 -15.61 -0.43
N THR A 53 -4.14 -15.35 -1.20
CA THR A 53 -5.06 -14.22 -0.99
C THR A 53 -5.70 -14.23 0.40
N GLU A 54 -6.17 -15.39 0.85
CA GLU A 54 -6.81 -15.55 2.16
C GLU A 54 -5.79 -15.47 3.31
N SER A 55 -4.70 -16.22 3.21
CA SER A 55 -3.72 -16.32 4.30
C SER A 55 -2.87 -15.08 4.50
N SER A 56 -2.62 -14.29 3.45
CA SER A 56 -1.94 -12.99 3.55
C SER A 56 -2.83 -11.89 4.11
N GLY A 57 -4.16 -12.10 4.17
CA GLY A 57 -5.12 -11.07 4.54
C GLY A 57 -5.54 -10.13 3.41
N ILE A 58 -5.04 -10.31 2.17
CA ILE A 58 -5.39 -9.49 1.00
C ILE A 58 -6.90 -9.43 0.79
N ARG A 59 -7.62 -10.53 1.03
CA ARG A 59 -9.10 -10.60 0.97
C ARG A 59 -9.79 -9.54 1.83
N ASN A 60 -9.15 -9.10 2.92
CA ASN A 60 -9.72 -8.14 3.86
C ASN A 60 -9.45 -6.67 3.48
N ILE A 61 -8.59 -6.40 2.50
CA ILE A 61 -8.27 -5.01 2.09
C ILE A 61 -9.51 -4.32 1.51
N LEU A 62 -10.22 -5.02 0.62
CA LEU A 62 -11.45 -4.56 -0.02
C LEU A 62 -12.47 -5.73 0.01
N PRO A 63 -13.19 -5.93 1.14
CA PRO A 63 -13.98 -7.12 1.40
C PRO A 63 -15.14 -7.37 0.44
N GLU A 64 -15.64 -6.35 -0.26
CA GLU A 64 -16.75 -6.48 -1.21
C GLU A 64 -16.27 -6.69 -2.67
N SER A 65 -14.97 -6.51 -2.93
CA SER A 65 -14.37 -6.64 -4.26
C SER A 65 -14.32 -8.09 -4.76
N ARG A 66 -14.42 -8.28 -6.08
CA ARG A 66 -14.23 -9.58 -6.72
C ARG A 66 -12.77 -9.73 -7.12
N ILE A 67 -12.08 -10.72 -6.56
CA ILE A 67 -10.64 -10.93 -6.77
C ILE A 67 -10.40 -11.93 -7.91
N CYS A 68 -9.43 -11.60 -8.77
CA CYS A 68 -8.81 -12.48 -9.75
C CYS A 68 -7.32 -12.59 -9.38
N ASP A 69 -6.95 -13.65 -8.67
CA ASP A 69 -5.60 -13.89 -8.19
C ASP A 69 -4.80 -14.83 -9.11
N PHE A 70 -3.47 -14.75 -9.00
CA PHE A 70 -2.53 -15.58 -9.74
C PHE A 70 -1.24 -15.79 -8.94
N SER A 71 -0.79 -17.03 -8.84
CA SER A 71 0.48 -17.42 -8.21
C SER A 71 1.50 -17.79 -9.29
N PHE A 72 2.69 -17.20 -9.22
CA PHE A 72 3.79 -17.46 -10.14
C PHE A 72 4.71 -18.57 -9.63
N ASP A 73 5.47 -19.16 -10.55
CA ASP A 73 6.47 -20.20 -10.29
C ASP A 73 7.87 -19.66 -10.58
N PRO A 74 8.87 -19.85 -9.70
CA PRO A 74 8.82 -20.61 -8.43
C PRO A 74 8.21 -19.83 -7.25
N CYS A 75 8.00 -18.52 -7.37
CA CYS A 75 7.35 -17.69 -6.36
C CYS A 75 6.78 -16.43 -7.01
N GLY A 76 6.01 -15.67 -6.24
CA GLY A 76 5.40 -14.42 -6.66
C GLY A 76 3.89 -14.52 -6.75
N TYR A 77 3.24 -13.37 -6.65
CA TYR A 77 1.80 -13.27 -6.64
C TYR A 77 1.34 -11.99 -7.32
N SER A 78 0.22 -12.07 -8.04
CA SER A 78 -0.49 -10.90 -8.53
C SER A 78 -1.99 -11.10 -8.35
N MET A 79 -2.72 -10.02 -8.15
CA MET A 79 -4.16 -10.04 -8.24
C MET A 79 -4.68 -8.72 -8.79
N ASN A 80 -5.84 -8.82 -9.42
CA ASN A 80 -6.71 -7.68 -9.70
C ASN A 80 -8.00 -7.83 -8.90
N SER A 81 -8.63 -6.72 -8.53
CA SER A 81 -9.99 -6.72 -7.98
C SER A 81 -10.88 -5.72 -8.70
N LEU A 82 -12.18 -6.01 -8.71
CA LEU A 82 -13.24 -5.15 -9.23
C LEU A 82 -14.35 -5.00 -8.18
N GLU A 83 -14.77 -3.77 -7.91
CA GLU A 83 -15.91 -3.44 -7.06
C GLU A 83 -16.69 -2.29 -7.70
N GLU A 84 -17.83 -2.58 -8.33
CA GLU A 84 -18.54 -1.63 -9.20
C GLU A 84 -17.61 -1.03 -10.28
N ASP A 85 -17.43 0.30 -10.30
CA ASP A 85 -16.54 1.03 -11.20
C ASP A 85 -15.10 1.17 -10.64
N ALA A 86 -14.85 0.67 -9.43
CA ALA A 86 -13.55 0.76 -8.76
C ALA A 86 -12.71 -0.50 -9.00
N ILE A 87 -11.40 -0.30 -9.08
CA ILE A 87 -10.43 -1.35 -9.35
C ILE A 87 -9.29 -1.31 -8.33
N SER A 88 -8.66 -2.46 -8.10
CA SER A 88 -7.37 -2.50 -7.42
C SER A 88 -6.45 -3.56 -8.01
N THR A 89 -5.14 -3.41 -7.83
CA THR A 89 -4.15 -4.43 -8.18
C THR A 89 -3.08 -4.54 -7.10
N ILE A 90 -2.53 -5.74 -6.95
CA ILE A 90 -1.36 -6.02 -6.10
C ILE A 90 -0.37 -6.86 -6.90
N HIS A 91 0.91 -6.54 -6.76
CA HIS A 91 2.02 -7.33 -7.27
C HIS A 91 3.03 -7.59 -6.16
N VAL A 92 3.49 -8.83 -5.99
CA VAL A 92 4.40 -9.23 -4.91
C VAL A 92 5.59 -10.00 -5.46
N THR A 93 6.79 -9.53 -5.10
CA THR A 93 8.10 -10.15 -5.25
C THR A 93 8.60 -10.53 -3.85
N PRO A 94 8.45 -11.80 -3.41
CA PRO A 94 8.69 -12.20 -2.02
C PRO A 94 10.16 -12.50 -1.67
N GLU A 95 11.08 -12.43 -2.62
CA GLU A 95 12.48 -12.79 -2.46
C GLU A 95 13.21 -12.00 -1.35
N ASP A 96 13.88 -12.71 -0.44
CA ASP A 96 14.64 -12.08 0.65
C ASP A 96 15.81 -11.24 0.10
N GLY A 97 16.01 -10.06 0.67
CA GLY A 97 17.03 -9.09 0.25
C GLY A 97 16.61 -8.13 -0.88
N PHE A 98 15.55 -8.43 -1.63
CA PHE A 98 14.98 -7.54 -2.65
C PHE A 98 13.45 -7.62 -2.71
N SER A 99 12.82 -7.92 -1.56
CA SER A 99 11.38 -8.07 -1.47
C SER A 99 10.66 -6.75 -1.74
N TYR A 100 9.58 -6.86 -2.52
CA TYR A 100 8.76 -5.74 -2.97
C TYR A 100 7.29 -6.14 -3.05
N ALA A 101 6.41 -5.23 -2.66
CA ALA A 101 4.99 -5.32 -2.97
C ALA A 101 4.47 -3.96 -3.42
N SER A 102 3.54 -3.97 -4.38
CA SER A 102 2.75 -2.79 -4.72
C SER A 102 1.27 -3.03 -4.44
N PHE A 103 0.58 -1.94 -4.11
CA PHE A 103 -0.88 -1.89 -4.08
C PHE A 103 -1.31 -0.64 -4.84
N GLU A 104 -2.28 -0.78 -5.73
CA GLU A 104 -2.91 0.35 -6.42
C GLU A 104 -4.42 0.21 -6.32
N ALA A 105 -5.12 1.32 -6.12
CA ALA A 105 -6.57 1.38 -6.18
C ALA A 105 -7.05 2.67 -6.83
N ALA A 106 -8.04 2.55 -7.73
CA ALA A 106 -8.63 3.67 -8.45
C ALA A 106 -10.16 3.56 -8.48
N GLY A 107 -10.84 4.71 -8.50
CA GLY A 107 -12.31 4.77 -8.58
C GLY A 107 -13.06 4.61 -7.25
N TYR A 108 -12.36 4.32 -6.15
CA TYR A 108 -12.96 4.32 -4.81
C TYR A 108 -13.18 5.74 -4.29
N ASP A 109 -14.29 5.99 -3.60
CA ASP A 109 -14.43 7.16 -2.75
C ASP A 109 -13.58 6.97 -1.50
N LEU A 110 -12.38 7.55 -1.50
CA LEU A 110 -11.42 7.42 -0.40
C LEU A 110 -11.92 7.99 0.93
N ARG A 111 -12.96 8.83 0.92
CA ARG A 111 -13.61 9.28 2.16
C ARG A 111 -14.50 8.19 2.74
N ALA A 112 -15.27 7.52 1.87
CA ALA A 112 -16.16 6.43 2.28
C ALA A 112 -15.37 5.18 2.70
N VAL A 113 -14.33 4.81 1.94
CA VAL A 113 -13.46 3.66 2.24
C VAL A 113 -12.49 3.96 3.39
N SER A 114 -12.27 5.25 3.70
CA SER A 114 -11.21 5.76 4.55
C SER A 114 -9.82 5.35 4.05
N LEU A 115 -9.12 6.27 3.40
CA LEU A 115 -7.73 6.07 2.95
C LEU A 115 -6.83 5.63 4.12
N GLU A 116 -7.05 6.15 5.32
CA GLU A 116 -6.37 5.70 6.55
C GLU A 116 -6.50 4.18 6.74
N GLN A 117 -7.74 3.70 6.80
CA GLN A 117 -8.03 2.29 7.05
C GLN A 117 -7.61 1.41 5.87
N LEU A 118 -7.71 1.92 4.64
CA LEU A 118 -7.21 1.24 3.46
C LEU A 118 -5.70 1.00 3.54
N VAL A 119 -4.92 2.04 3.81
CA VAL A 119 -3.46 1.95 3.98
C VAL A 119 -3.12 0.98 5.12
N LYS A 120 -3.82 1.07 6.26
CA LYS A 120 -3.61 0.14 7.40
C LYS A 120 -3.81 -1.32 6.99
N ARG A 121 -4.93 -1.64 6.32
CA ARG A 121 -5.21 -3.02 5.88
C ARG A 121 -4.18 -3.54 4.88
N VAL A 122 -3.65 -2.68 4.00
CA VAL A 122 -2.55 -3.04 3.10
C VAL A 122 -1.27 -3.33 3.90
N LEU A 123 -0.91 -2.46 4.85
CA LEU A 123 0.28 -2.63 5.68
C LEU A 123 0.21 -3.89 6.55
N ASP A 124 -0.97 -4.27 7.04
CA ASP A 124 -1.17 -5.49 7.83
C ASP A 124 -0.81 -6.76 7.04
N CYS A 125 -0.94 -6.74 5.71
CA CYS A 125 -0.63 -7.87 4.84
C CYS A 125 0.89 -8.08 4.64
N PHE A 126 1.67 -6.99 4.63
CA PHE A 126 3.06 -7.01 4.15
C PHE A 126 4.11 -6.57 5.18
N GLN A 127 3.70 -5.75 6.16
CA GLN A 127 4.52 -5.18 7.23
C GLN A 127 5.93 -4.72 6.80
N PRO A 128 6.04 -3.90 5.74
CA PRO A 128 7.34 -3.50 5.19
C PRO A 128 8.22 -2.73 6.17
N ARG A 129 9.53 -2.70 5.94
CA ARG A 129 10.41 -1.76 6.66
C ARG A 129 10.26 -0.34 6.14
N GLU A 130 9.98 -0.19 4.86
CA GLU A 130 9.87 1.09 4.17
C GLU A 130 8.72 1.01 3.16
N PHE A 131 7.90 2.06 3.11
CA PHE A 131 6.90 2.18 2.07
C PHE A 131 6.68 3.63 1.66
N SER A 132 6.14 3.82 0.47
CA SER A 132 5.63 5.10 0.02
C SER A 132 4.16 5.01 -0.36
N VAL A 133 3.49 6.14 -0.28
CA VAL A 133 2.11 6.34 -0.72
C VAL A 133 2.10 7.54 -1.67
N ALA A 134 1.73 7.31 -2.92
CA ALA A 134 1.40 8.35 -3.87
C ALA A 134 -0.12 8.40 -4.04
N VAL A 135 -0.68 9.60 -4.05
CA VAL A 135 -2.09 9.79 -4.35
C VAL A 135 -2.24 10.88 -5.39
N HIS A 136 -2.92 10.53 -6.47
CA HIS A 136 -3.35 11.44 -7.50
C HIS A 136 -4.83 11.79 -7.29
N CYS A 137 -5.17 13.06 -7.46
CA CYS A 137 -6.55 13.55 -7.35
C CYS A 137 -6.77 14.81 -8.18
N ASP A 138 -7.99 14.98 -8.69
CA ASP A 138 -8.37 16.14 -9.52
C ASP A 138 -8.49 17.44 -8.70
N GLU A 139 -8.88 17.34 -7.44
CA GLU A 139 -8.94 18.46 -6.50
C GLU A 139 -8.06 18.16 -5.30
N GLY A 140 -7.41 19.19 -4.73
CA GLY A 140 -6.50 19.03 -3.60
C GLY A 140 -7.16 18.34 -2.41
N LEU A 141 -6.58 17.22 -1.98
CA LEU A 141 -6.95 16.50 -0.76
C LEU A 141 -5.87 16.74 0.31
N ASP A 142 -6.25 16.99 1.56
CA ASP A 142 -5.26 17.03 2.65
C ASP A 142 -4.94 15.60 3.11
N ILE A 143 -3.91 14.99 2.51
CA ILE A 143 -3.53 13.61 2.83
C ILE A 143 -2.86 13.49 4.18
N GLU A 144 -2.22 14.53 4.69
CA GLU A 144 -1.51 14.45 5.97
C GLU A 144 -2.50 14.24 7.12
N SER A 145 -3.65 14.93 7.10
CA SER A 145 -4.71 14.70 8.08
C SER A 145 -5.38 13.33 7.94
N ILE A 146 -5.29 12.69 6.77
CA ILE A 146 -5.96 11.41 6.48
C ILE A 146 -5.03 10.21 6.72
N VAL A 147 -3.79 10.24 6.21
CA VAL A 147 -2.83 9.14 6.30
C VAL A 147 -1.98 9.23 7.57
N GLY A 148 -1.77 10.43 8.11
CA GLY A 148 -1.01 10.64 9.35
C GLY A 148 -1.46 9.76 10.53
N PRO A 149 -2.78 9.65 10.80
CA PRO A 149 -3.29 8.77 11.86
C PRO A 149 -3.05 7.27 11.60
N ALA A 150 -3.13 6.80 10.36
CA ALA A 150 -2.90 5.40 9.97
C ALA A 150 -1.47 4.93 10.26
N VAL A 151 -0.53 5.86 10.10
CA VAL A 151 0.92 5.65 10.20
C VAL A 151 1.38 5.72 11.66
N ALA A 152 0.57 6.29 12.56
CA ALA A 152 0.91 6.48 13.97
C ALA A 152 1.24 5.16 14.72
N GLU A 153 0.84 4.01 14.18
CA GLU A 153 1.21 2.69 14.69
C GLU A 153 2.47 2.14 14.01
N GLY A 154 3.64 2.62 14.43
CA GLY A 154 4.93 1.94 14.15
C GLY A 154 5.67 2.38 12.89
N TYR A 155 5.25 3.46 12.24
CA TYR A 155 5.98 4.09 11.14
C TYR A 155 6.19 5.58 11.38
N GLU A 156 7.28 6.11 10.83
CA GLU A 156 7.65 7.53 10.86
C GLU A 156 7.68 8.09 9.44
N LEU A 157 7.12 9.29 9.27
CA LEU A 157 7.20 10.02 8.02
C LEU A 157 8.65 10.46 7.77
N HIS A 158 9.23 9.98 6.69
CA HIS A 158 10.62 10.26 6.30
C HIS A 158 10.72 11.38 5.26
N GLN A 159 9.84 11.36 4.25
CA GLN A 159 9.83 12.36 3.18
C GLN A 159 8.39 12.66 2.77
N LYS A 160 8.11 13.92 2.42
CA LYS A 160 6.87 14.32 1.77
C LYS A 160 7.13 15.26 0.60
N SER A 161 6.26 15.20 -0.41
CA SER A 161 6.29 16.07 -1.58
C SER A 161 4.87 16.27 -2.10
N PHE A 162 4.59 17.46 -2.60
CA PHE A 162 3.31 17.85 -3.17
C PHE A 162 3.59 18.58 -4.47
N GLU A 163 2.93 18.16 -5.55
CA GLU A 163 3.10 18.74 -6.87
C GLU A 163 1.73 19.00 -7.52
N GLU A 164 1.53 20.24 -8.00
CA GLU A 164 0.38 20.63 -8.82
C GLU A 164 0.71 20.40 -10.30
N LEU A 165 -0.15 19.67 -11.00
CA LEU A 165 0.01 19.29 -12.40
C LEU A 165 -0.85 20.15 -13.34
N GLY A 166 -1.23 21.35 -12.90
CA GLY A 166 -2.18 22.23 -13.57
C GLY A 166 -3.53 21.54 -13.76
N GLU A 167 -4.01 21.46 -15.00
CA GLU A 167 -5.26 20.77 -15.34
C GLU A 167 -5.17 19.23 -15.15
N GLY A 168 -3.98 18.70 -14.85
CA GLY A 168 -3.77 17.28 -14.54
C GLY A 168 -4.04 16.92 -13.07
N GLY A 169 -4.50 17.87 -12.26
CA GLY A 169 -4.77 17.67 -10.84
C GLY A 169 -3.53 17.80 -9.97
N PHE A 170 -3.46 17.00 -8.91
CA PHE A 170 -2.42 17.06 -7.89
C PHE A 170 -1.83 15.68 -7.64
N VAL A 171 -0.55 15.63 -7.30
CA VAL A 171 0.10 14.42 -6.79
C VAL A 171 0.73 14.72 -5.44
N MET A 172 0.39 13.89 -4.47
CA MET A 172 0.99 13.88 -3.15
C MET A 172 1.79 12.61 -2.98
N TYR A 173 3.00 12.74 -2.47
CA TYR A 173 3.91 11.63 -2.22
C TYR A 173 4.40 11.69 -0.78
N HIS A 174 4.23 10.58 -0.06
CA HIS A 174 4.76 10.39 1.29
C HIS A 174 5.59 9.12 1.33
N GLN A 175 6.71 9.16 2.04
CA GLN A 175 7.57 8.01 2.29
C GLN A 175 7.71 7.82 3.80
N PHE A 176 7.59 6.58 4.22
CA PHE A 176 7.54 6.18 5.62
C PHE A 176 8.57 5.08 5.89
N LEU A 177 9.16 5.13 7.08
CA LEU A 177 10.09 4.13 7.60
C LEU A 177 9.53 3.54 8.88
N LYS A 178 9.69 2.23 9.07
CA LYS A 178 9.29 1.56 10.31
C LYS A 178 10.09 2.15 11.48
N SER A 179 9.40 2.59 12.53
CA SER A 179 10.02 3.15 13.73
C SER A 179 10.96 2.13 14.37
N GLU A 180 12.16 2.56 14.75
CA GLU A 180 13.08 1.71 15.50
C GLU A 180 12.61 1.59 16.96
N GLY A 181 11.65 0.70 17.24
CA GLY A 181 11.27 0.34 18.61
C GLY A 181 9.90 -0.28 18.85
N CYS A 182 9.80 -1.60 18.70
CA CYS A 182 9.20 -2.47 19.73
C CYS A 182 9.71 -3.91 19.56
N GLY A 183 11.01 -4.12 19.79
CA GLY A 183 11.44 -5.40 20.32
C GLY A 183 10.73 -5.58 21.66
N SER A 184 9.97 -6.66 21.82
CA SER A 184 9.25 -7.05 23.03
C SER A 184 9.99 -6.56 24.29
N ARG A 185 9.45 -5.56 24.99
CA ARG A 185 9.85 -5.30 26.36
C ARG A 185 9.38 -6.51 27.16
N SER A 186 10.23 -7.53 27.29
CA SER A 186 10.07 -8.59 28.27
C SER A 186 9.91 -7.92 29.62
N ILE A 187 8.68 -7.89 30.13
CA ILE A 187 8.41 -7.64 31.54
C ILE A 187 8.89 -8.89 32.26
N LEU A 188 10.21 -8.98 32.50
CA LEU A 188 10.70 -9.81 33.58
C LEU A 188 10.18 -9.16 34.86
N GLN A 189 9.06 -9.68 35.35
CA GLN A 189 8.64 -9.50 36.73
C GLN A 189 9.77 -10.03 37.63
N CYS A 190 10.61 -9.13 38.10
CA CYS A 190 11.52 -9.40 39.21
C CYS A 190 10.68 -9.60 40.48
N TYR A 191 10.20 -10.82 40.69
CA TYR A 191 9.80 -11.31 42.01
C TYR A 191 10.88 -12.25 42.51
N TRP A 192 11.80 -11.74 43.33
CA TRP A 192 12.56 -12.58 44.25
C TRP A 192 12.78 -11.86 45.58
N LYS A 193 12.02 -12.37 46.56
CA LYS A 193 12.20 -12.46 48.03
C LYS A 193 12.83 -11.31 48.81
#